data_AF-Q0B691-F1
#
_entry.id   AF-Q0B691-F1
#
_cell.length_a   1.000
_cell.length_b   1.000
_cell.length_c   1.000
_cell.angle_alpha   90.00
_cell.angle_beta   90.00
_cell.angle_gamma   90.00
#
_symmetry.space_group_name_H-M   'P 1'
#
loop_
_entity.id
_entity.type
_entity.pdbx_description
1 polymer ?
#
loop_
_entity_poly.entity_id
_entity_poly.type
_entity_poly.pdbx_seq_one_letter_code
_entity_poly.pdbx_strand_id
1 'polypeptide(L)'
;MEHKQHKLKTEMATKLRDALEQVSDERSFVEFLAHLATDWFTEAEIEATTPSSPYSSGALGWENGSIGSFLEASCAWANASTKGLKYYTSSENPWRRAADILMAGKIYE
;
A
#
# COMPACT_ATOMS: atom_id res chain seq x y z
N MET A 1 17.11 18.44 1.45
CA MET A 1 15.69 18.07 1.28
C MET A 1 15.50 16.56 1.16
N GLU A 2 16.37 15.87 0.42
CA GLU A 2 16.35 14.40 0.25
C GLU A 2 16.33 13.59 1.57
N HIS A 3 17.13 13.97 2.56
CA HIS A 3 17.18 13.26 3.85
C HIS A 3 15.84 13.29 4.61
N LYS A 4 15.06 14.38 4.49
CA LYS A 4 13.75 14.52 5.15
C LYS A 4 12.70 13.65 4.45
N GLN A 5 12.70 13.62 3.12
CA GLN A 5 11.78 12.81 2.33
C GLN A 5 12.03 11.31 2.52
N HIS A 6 13.29 10.89 2.48
CA HIS A 6 13.65 9.49 2.73
C HIS A 6 13.22 9.02 4.13
N LYS A 7 13.42 9.86 5.15
CA LYS A 7 12.96 9.58 6.51
C LYS A 7 11.44 9.45 6.57
N LEU A 8 10.70 10.36 5.93
CA LEU A 8 9.23 10.32 5.87
C LEU A 8 8.74 9.03 5.20
N LYS A 9 9.26 8.71 4.01
CA LYS A 9 8.94 7.47 3.28
C LYS A 9 9.12 6.24 4.16
N THR A 10 10.25 6.16 4.87
CA THR A 10 10.57 5.03 5.75
C THR A 10 9.61 4.94 6.94
N GLU A 11 9.31 6.08 7.57
CA GLU A 11 8.38 6.14 8.72
C GLU A 11 6.96 5.71 8.32
N MET A 12 6.46 6.20 7.18
CA MET A 12 5.13 5.88 6.69
C MET A 12 5.02 4.42 6.25
N ALA A 13 6.02 3.92 5.52
CA ALA A 13 6.10 2.52 5.15
C ALA A 13 6.10 1.59 6.38
N THR A 14 6.82 1.97 7.43
CA THR A 14 6.86 1.21 8.70
C THR A 14 5.48 1.20 9.35
N LYS A 15 4.86 2.37 9.54
CA LYS A 15 3.51 2.47 10.14
C LYS A 15 2.47 1.66 9.37
N LEU A 16 2.48 1.75 8.05
CA LEU A 16 1.52 1.03 7.20
C LEU A 16 1.73 -0.49 7.27
N ARG A 17 2.98 -0.96 7.22
CA ARG A 17 3.31 -2.38 7.34
C ARG A 17 2.94 -2.91 8.73
N ASP A 18 3.27 -2.18 9.79
CA ASP A 18 2.97 -2.60 11.15
C ASP A 18 1.44 -2.69 11.34
N ALA A 19 0.66 -1.75 10.79
CA ALA A 19 -0.81 -1.82 10.81
C ALA A 19 -1.34 -3.04 10.03
N LEU A 20 -0.79 -3.34 8.85
CA LEU A 20 -1.13 -4.52 8.05
C LEU A 20 -0.88 -5.83 8.82
N GLU A 21 0.27 -5.91 9.50
CA GLU A 21 0.65 -7.11 10.26
C GLU A 21 -0.31 -7.40 11.42
N GLN A 22 -0.91 -6.36 12.01
CA GLN A 22 -1.84 -6.46 13.13
C GLN A 22 -3.31 -6.73 12.75
N VAL A 23 -3.64 -6.73 11.45
CA VAL A 23 -5.02 -7.00 11.00
C VAL A 23 -5.42 -8.43 11.37
N SER A 24 -6.40 -8.53 12.28
CA SER A 24 -6.95 -9.80 12.77
C SER A 24 -8.48 -9.79 12.88
N ASP A 25 -9.11 -8.62 12.76
CA ASP A 25 -10.56 -8.43 12.82
C ASP A 25 -10.97 -7.18 12.02
N GLU A 26 -12.27 -6.89 11.99
CA GLU A 26 -12.81 -5.72 11.30
C GLU A 26 -12.24 -4.40 11.83
N ARG A 27 -12.08 -4.29 13.16
CA ARG A 27 -11.60 -3.07 13.79
C ARG A 27 -10.16 -2.75 13.37
N SER A 28 -9.27 -3.73 13.50
CA SER A 28 -7.88 -3.61 13.08
C SER A 28 -7.75 -3.43 11.56
N PHE A 29 -8.66 -3.98 10.76
CA PHE A 29 -8.73 -3.69 9.33
C PHE A 29 -9.09 -2.22 9.03
N VAL A 30 -10.07 -1.65 9.74
CA VAL A 30 -10.42 -0.23 9.61
C VAL A 30 -9.25 0.68 10.04
N GLU A 31 -8.50 0.29 11.07
CA GLU A 31 -7.27 0.99 11.48
C GLU A 31 -6.21 0.94 10.36
N PHE A 32 -6.01 -0.21 9.71
CA PHE A 32 -5.16 -0.32 8.51
C PHE A 32 -5.63 0.59 7.37
N LEU A 33 -6.94 0.64 7.08
CA LEU A 33 -7.48 1.53 6.03
C LEU A 33 -7.19 3.01 6.32
N ALA A 34 -7.28 3.43 7.59
CA ALA A 34 -6.95 4.79 7.98
C ALA A 34 -5.47 5.13 7.74
N HIS A 35 -4.57 4.18 8.02
CA HIS A 35 -3.14 4.32 7.70
C HIS A 35 -2.87 4.35 6.19
N LEU A 36 -3.52 3.48 5.42
CA LEU A 36 -3.39 3.46 3.96
C LEU A 36 -3.90 4.76 3.33
N ALA A 37 -5.03 5.29 3.80
CA ALA A 37 -5.55 6.58 3.34
C ALA A 37 -4.62 7.75 3.69
N THR A 38 -4.06 7.75 4.89
CA THR A 38 -3.07 8.77 5.30
C THR A 38 -1.81 8.70 4.43
N ASP A 39 -1.36 7.49 4.09
CA ASP A 39 -0.26 7.25 3.15
C ASP A 39 -0.57 7.82 1.77
N TRP A 40 -1.76 7.54 1.23
CA TRP A 40 -2.20 8.08 -0.06
C TRP A 40 -2.31 9.62 -0.08
N PHE A 41 -2.90 10.23 0.94
CA PHE A 41 -3.05 11.70 0.95
C PHE A 41 -1.71 12.42 1.05
N THR A 42 -0.78 11.85 1.81
CA THR A 42 0.58 12.40 1.89
C THR A 42 1.31 12.23 0.57
N GLU A 43 1.17 11.07 -0.10
CA GLU A 43 1.69 10.85 -1.45
C GLU A 43 1.16 11.91 -2.42
N ALA A 44 -0.16 12.07 -2.48
CA ALA A 44 -0.81 12.99 -3.39
C ALA A 44 -0.39 14.45 -3.16
N GLU A 45 -0.17 14.86 -1.90
CA GLU A 45 0.32 16.21 -1.58
C GLU A 45 1.77 16.42 -2.06
N ILE A 46 2.64 15.41 -1.88
CA ILE A 46 4.03 15.49 -2.35
C ILE A 46 4.05 15.50 -3.89
N GLU A 47 3.33 14.60 -4.54
CA GLU A 47 3.29 14.49 -6.01
C GLU A 47 2.68 15.73 -6.67
N ALA A 48 1.71 16.39 -6.04
CA ALA A 48 1.14 17.65 -6.54
C ALA A 48 2.13 18.82 -6.51
N THR A 49 3.09 18.80 -5.58
CA THR A 49 4.05 19.90 -5.39
C THR A 49 5.41 19.63 -6.01
N THR A 50 5.87 18.37 -5.96
CA THR A 50 7.14 17.88 -6.47
C THR A 50 6.92 16.51 -7.10
N PRO A 51 6.44 16.46 -8.35
CA PRO A 51 6.15 15.20 -9.03
C PRO A 51 7.40 14.32 -9.14
N SER A 52 7.22 13.03 -8.89
CA SER A 52 8.23 12.02 -9.15
C SER A 52 8.43 11.79 -10.64
N SER A 53 9.52 11.10 -11.00
CA SER A 53 9.76 10.70 -12.39
C SER A 53 8.65 9.75 -12.85
N PRO A 54 8.17 9.85 -14.11
CA PRO A 54 7.20 8.90 -14.65
C PRO A 54 7.76 7.47 -14.80
N TYR A 55 9.07 7.28 -14.61
CA TYR A 55 9.75 5.99 -14.67
C TYR A 55 10.14 5.46 -13.27
N SER A 56 9.55 6.00 -12.21
CA SER A 56 9.73 5.53 -10.83
C SER A 56 8.38 5.51 -10.12
N SER A 57 8.28 4.77 -9.01
CA SER A 57 7.19 4.99 -8.07
C SER A 57 7.15 6.43 -7.56
N GLY A 58 5.99 6.82 -7.03
CA GLY A 58 5.82 8.10 -6.36
C GLY A 58 6.63 8.21 -5.06
N ALA A 59 6.56 9.39 -4.45
CA ALA A 59 7.40 9.81 -3.33
C ALA A 59 7.42 8.81 -2.16
N LEU A 60 6.28 8.19 -1.84
CA LEU A 60 6.06 7.20 -0.78
C LEU A 60 6.03 5.76 -1.30
N GLY A 61 6.37 5.57 -2.58
CA GLY A 61 6.46 4.26 -3.22
C GLY A 61 5.14 3.74 -3.76
N TRP A 62 4.20 4.60 -4.16
CA TRP A 62 3.02 4.17 -4.89
C TRP A 62 3.39 3.91 -6.35
N GLU A 63 3.13 2.70 -6.83
CA GLU A 63 3.21 2.35 -8.25
C GLU A 63 1.93 2.79 -8.98
N ASN A 64 0.81 2.86 -8.27
CA ASN A 64 -0.51 3.15 -8.83
C ASN A 64 -1.08 4.50 -8.37
N GLY A 65 -0.88 5.53 -9.18
CA GLY A 65 -1.29 6.92 -8.88
C GLY A 65 -2.76 7.27 -9.14
N SER A 66 -3.64 6.31 -9.42
CA SER A 66 -5.07 6.54 -9.62
C SER A 66 -5.90 5.48 -8.93
N ILE A 67 -7.15 5.81 -8.55
CA ILE A 67 -8.05 4.82 -7.95
C ILE A 67 -8.33 3.64 -8.90
N GLY A 68 -8.38 3.89 -10.20
CA GLY A 68 -8.60 2.85 -11.21
C GLY A 68 -7.44 1.86 -11.27
N SER A 69 -6.21 2.36 -11.43
CA SER A 69 -5.01 1.52 -11.48
C SER A 69 -4.74 0.81 -10.15
N PHE A 70 -5.00 1.47 -9.02
CA PHE A 70 -4.90 0.86 -7.69
C PHE A 70 -5.84 -0.36 -7.56
N LEU A 71 -7.11 -0.21 -7.93
CA LEU A 71 -8.09 -1.30 -7.86
C LEU A 71 -7.79 -2.42 -8.87
N GLU A 72 -7.33 -2.07 -10.07
CA GLU A 72 -6.90 -3.04 -11.07
C GLU A 72 -5.73 -3.87 -10.57
N ALA A 73 -4.67 -3.23 -10.07
CA ALA A 73 -3.49 -3.91 -9.51
C ALA A 73 -3.85 -4.78 -8.30
N SER A 74 -4.68 -4.27 -7.38
CA SER A 74 -5.24 -5.06 -6.26
C SER A 74 -5.93 -6.33 -6.76
N CYS A 75 -6.80 -6.21 -7.77
CA CYS A 75 -7.53 -7.34 -8.33
C CYS A 75 -6.62 -8.34 -9.04
N ALA A 76 -5.71 -7.85 -9.88
CA ALA A 76 -4.74 -8.66 -10.60
C ALA A 76 -3.89 -9.50 -9.63
N TRP A 77 -3.35 -8.85 -8.58
CA TRP A 77 -2.58 -9.54 -7.56
C TRP A 77 -3.42 -10.52 -6.74
N ALA A 78 -4.65 -10.16 -6.38
CA ALA A 78 -5.56 -11.05 -5.65
C ALA A 78 -5.80 -12.36 -6.43
N ASN A 79 -6.01 -12.27 -7.75
CA ASN A 79 -6.18 -13.42 -8.63
C ASN A 79 -4.91 -14.24 -8.79
N ALA A 80 -3.75 -13.59 -8.91
CA ALA A 80 -2.47 -14.28 -9.02
C ALA A 80 -2.08 -15.03 -7.73
N SER A 81 -2.52 -14.53 -6.58
CA SER A 81 -2.12 -15.02 -5.25
C SER A 81 -3.12 -15.97 -4.58
N THR A 82 -4.17 -16.43 -5.27
CA THR A 82 -5.22 -17.30 -4.68
C THR A 82 -4.67 -18.60 -4.08
N LYS A 83 -3.53 -19.10 -4.60
CA LYS A 83 -2.85 -20.31 -4.10
C LYS A 83 -1.57 -19.98 -3.32
N GLY A 84 -1.41 -18.73 -2.89
CA GLY A 84 -0.14 -18.19 -2.43
C GLY A 84 0.81 -17.84 -3.59
N LEU A 85 1.92 -17.20 -3.26
CA LEU A 85 3.05 -16.92 -4.14
C LEU A 85 4.35 -17.39 -3.46
N LYS A 86 5.47 -17.35 -4.18
CA LYS A 86 6.79 -17.75 -3.66
C LYS A 86 7.14 -17.13 -2.29
N TYR A 87 6.70 -15.89 -2.06
CA TYR A 87 6.97 -15.13 -0.83
C TYR A 87 5.69 -14.68 -0.12
N TYR A 88 4.55 -15.30 -0.43
CA TYR A 88 3.27 -14.94 0.16
C TYR A 88 2.44 -16.20 0.46
N THR A 89 2.03 -16.35 1.71
CA THR A 89 1.06 -17.35 2.13
C THR A 89 -0.28 -16.66 2.30
N SER A 90 -1.32 -17.14 1.62
CA SER A 90 -2.66 -16.58 1.78
C SER A 90 -3.14 -16.74 3.21
N SER A 91 -3.58 -15.64 3.83
CA SER A 91 -4.23 -15.70 5.14
C SER A 91 -5.61 -16.34 5.02
N GLU A 92 -5.96 -17.20 5.99
CA GLU A 92 -7.33 -17.71 6.15
C GLU A 92 -8.26 -16.65 6.78
N ASN A 93 -7.69 -15.60 7.39
CA ASN A 93 -8.45 -14.50 7.93
C ASN A 93 -8.88 -13.56 6.79
N PRO A 94 -10.20 -13.40 6.52
CA PRO A 94 -10.67 -12.59 5.41
C PRO A 94 -10.29 -11.11 5.53
N TRP A 95 -10.19 -10.57 6.75
CA TRP A 95 -9.78 -9.18 6.99
C TRP A 95 -8.32 -8.96 6.65
N ARG A 96 -7.45 -9.88 7.09
CA ARG A 96 -6.03 -9.85 6.73
C ARG A 96 -5.85 -10.01 5.22
N ARG A 97 -6.58 -10.95 4.61
CA ARG A 97 -6.55 -11.14 3.15
C ARG A 97 -6.98 -9.89 2.40
N ALA A 98 -8.04 -9.21 2.85
CA ALA A 98 -8.46 -7.94 2.27
C ALA A 98 -7.39 -6.85 2.39
N ALA A 99 -6.73 -6.76 3.55
CA ALA A 99 -5.63 -5.81 3.77
C ALA A 99 -4.43 -6.09 2.85
N ASP A 100 -4.03 -7.36 2.70
CA ASP A 100 -2.94 -7.76 1.79
C ASP A 100 -3.27 -7.36 0.33
N ILE A 101 -4.53 -7.55 -0.11
CA ILE A 101 -4.98 -7.21 -1.47
C ILE A 101 -4.90 -5.69 -1.72
N LEU A 102 -5.31 -4.87 -0.74
CA LEU A 102 -5.22 -3.42 -0.85
C LEU A 102 -3.78 -2.93 -0.79
N MET A 103 -2.94 -3.54 0.06
CA MET A 103 -1.51 -3.25 0.09
C MET A 103 -0.84 -3.57 -1.26
N ALA A 104 -1.22 -4.68 -1.90
CA ALA A 104 -0.72 -5.03 -3.23
C ALA A 104 -1.10 -3.97 -4.27
N GLY A 105 -2.29 -3.37 -4.20
CA GLY A 105 -2.69 -2.28 -5.08
C GLY A 105 -1.77 -1.07 -5.02
N LYS A 106 -1.11 -0.84 -3.88
CA LYS A 106 -0.11 0.23 -3.74
C LYS A 106 1.20 -0.10 -4.48
N ILE A 107 1.69 -1.34 -4.36
CA ILE A 107 3.09 -1.71 -4.66
C ILE A 107 3.26 -2.60 -5.90
N TYR A 108 2.18 -3.10 -6.49
CA TYR A 108 2.23 -4.01 -7.63
C TYR A 108 2.20 -3.21 -8.94
N GLU A 109 3.24 -3.38 -9.76
CA GLU A 109 3.40 -2.78 -11.10
C GLU A 109 2.52 -3.46 -12.16
#